data_AF-A0AA87Z6B9-F1
#
_entry.id   AF-A0AA87Z6B9-F1
#
_cell.length_a   1.000
_cell.length_b   1.000
_cell.length_c   1.000
_cell.angle_alpha   90.00
_cell.angle_beta   90.00
_cell.angle_gamma   90.00
#
_symmetry.space_group_name_H-M   'P 1'
#
loop_
_entity.id
_entity.type
_entity.pdbx_description
1 polymer ?
#
loop_
_entity_poly.entity_id
_entity_poly.type
_entity_poly.pdbx_seq_one_letter_code
_entity_poly.pdbx_strand_id
1 'polypeptide(L)'
;MDQRFEFISPGLVSPVQQNVDRATYVRERADNILRILRNAPKGKRFLMPYNSGQHWILAVIDSWDDSVMYFNPLGNEPGDDLKDLITTALNDWKVLVGSRMRQRRNWQTLIDTVRCPIKEGYVECGYFVLAYMREITFTVDGLDVLQTKDFYTDADMSLVRHE
;
A
#
# COMPACT_ATOMS: atom_id res chain seq x y z
N MET A 1 8.70 -6.27 16.46
CA MET A 1 8.25 -5.72 15.17
C MET A 1 9.47 -5.47 14.32
N ASP A 2 9.43 -5.95 13.08
CA ASP A 2 10.47 -5.67 12.09
C ASP A 2 10.58 -4.16 11.83
N GLN A 3 11.76 -3.58 12.01
CA GLN A 3 11.98 -2.14 11.83
C GLN A 3 11.95 -1.71 10.35
N ARG A 4 11.91 -2.66 9.40
CA ARG A 4 11.82 -2.38 7.95
C ARG A 4 10.46 -1.82 7.53
N PHE A 5 9.40 -2.06 8.30
CA PHE A 5 8.03 -1.69 7.93
C PHE A 5 7.41 -0.68 8.90
N GLU A 6 6.63 0.25 8.35
CA GLU A 6 5.77 1.17 9.09
C GLU A 6 4.36 1.17 8.49
N PHE A 7 3.37 1.58 9.27
CA PHE A 7 1.96 1.53 8.86
C PHE A 7 1.42 2.93 8.56
N ILE A 8 0.67 3.05 7.47
CA ILE A 8 -0.13 4.24 7.17
C ILE A 8 -1.59 3.92 7.47
N SER A 9 -2.21 4.72 8.34
CA SER A 9 -3.61 4.49 8.75
C SER A 9 -4.58 4.64 7.57
N PRO A 10 -5.55 3.72 7.39
CA PRO A 10 -6.53 3.82 6.32
C PRO A 10 -7.40 5.07 6.43
N GLY A 11 -7.61 5.62 7.64
CA GLY A 11 -8.35 6.86 7.85
C GLY A 11 -7.69 8.11 7.25
N LEU A 12 -6.40 8.03 6.89
CA LEU A 12 -5.66 9.14 6.26
C LEU A 12 -5.71 9.09 4.73
N VAL A 13 -6.02 7.93 4.15
CA VAL A 13 -5.79 7.63 2.72
C VAL A 13 -7.01 7.05 2.01
N SER A 14 -7.94 6.45 2.74
CA SER A 14 -9.16 5.88 2.16
C SER A 14 -10.20 6.98 1.91
N PRO A 15 -10.99 6.89 0.84
CA PRO A 15 -12.09 7.79 0.61
C PRO A 15 -13.12 7.75 1.75
N VAL A 16 -13.45 8.93 2.23
CA VAL A 16 -14.57 9.24 3.11
C VAL A 16 -15.47 10.17 2.31
N GLN A 17 -16.77 9.91 2.33
CA GLN A 17 -17.74 10.69 1.55
C GLN A 17 -17.68 12.17 2.00
N GLN A 18 -17.31 13.05 1.07
CA GLN A 18 -17.21 14.49 1.32
C GLN A 18 -17.82 15.29 0.15
N ASN A 19 -18.32 16.48 0.45
CA ASN A 19 -18.89 17.41 -0.54
C ASN A 19 -17.79 18.27 -1.21
N VAL A 20 -16.76 17.63 -1.75
CA VAL A 20 -15.68 18.28 -2.51
C VAL A 20 -15.43 17.53 -3.82
N ASP A 21 -14.84 18.18 -4.81
CA ASP A 21 -14.47 17.51 -6.05
C ASP A 21 -13.36 16.48 -5.83
N ARG A 22 -13.30 15.47 -6.71
CA ARG A 22 -12.35 14.36 -6.63
C ARG A 22 -10.90 14.83 -6.59
N ALA A 23 -10.51 15.85 -7.35
CA ALA A 23 -9.12 16.26 -7.46
C ALA A 23 -8.64 16.89 -6.15
N THR A 24 -9.44 17.79 -5.57
CA THR A 24 -9.20 18.35 -4.23
C THR A 24 -9.08 17.26 -3.18
N TYR A 25 -9.97 16.26 -3.25
CA TYR A 25 -10.01 15.19 -2.28
C TYR A 25 -8.84 14.19 -2.37
N VAL A 26 -8.39 13.85 -3.59
CA VAL A 26 -7.17 13.06 -3.81
C VAL A 26 -5.95 13.83 -3.30
N ARG A 27 -5.89 15.15 -3.54
CA ARG A 27 -4.76 15.99 -3.14
C ARG A 27 -4.56 16.00 -1.62
N GLU A 28 -5.61 16.19 -0.84
CA GLU A 28 -5.52 16.22 0.62
C GLU A 28 -4.93 14.90 1.19
N ARG A 29 -5.40 13.76 0.68
CA ARG A 29 -4.91 12.44 1.08
C ARG A 29 -3.47 12.21 0.61
N ALA A 30 -3.10 12.69 -0.58
CA ALA A 30 -1.73 12.63 -1.07
C ALA A 30 -0.78 13.45 -0.18
N ASP A 31 -1.23 14.60 0.32
CA ASP A 31 -0.47 15.43 1.25
C ASP A 31 -0.24 14.72 2.60
N ASN A 32 -1.19 13.90 3.07
CA ASN A 32 -0.99 13.05 4.25
C ASN A 32 0.13 12.02 4.02
N ILE A 33 0.12 11.33 2.88
CA ILE A 33 1.19 10.38 2.51
C ILE A 33 2.53 11.13 2.42
N LEU A 34 2.56 12.28 1.74
CA LEU A 34 3.77 13.09 1.57
C LEU A 34 4.40 13.49 2.92
N ARG A 35 3.58 13.90 3.90
CA ARG A 35 4.05 14.25 5.25
C ARG A 35 4.76 13.09 5.94
N ILE A 36 4.27 11.86 5.74
CA ILE A 36 4.88 10.63 6.26
C ILE A 36 6.21 10.38 5.51
N LEU A 37 6.19 10.38 4.18
CA LEU A 37 7.36 10.08 3.35
C LEU A 37 8.52 11.07 3.51
N ARG A 38 8.25 12.33 3.90
CA ARG A 38 9.29 13.35 4.16
C ARG A 38 10.30 12.94 5.24
N ASN A 39 9.85 12.16 6.23
CA ASN A 39 10.66 11.73 7.36
C ASN A 39 11.11 10.26 7.23
N ALA A 40 10.78 9.59 6.13
CA ALA A 40 11.10 8.19 5.92
C ALA A 40 12.62 7.99 5.73
N PRO A 41 13.28 7.14 6.53
CA PRO A 41 14.66 6.76 6.26
C PRO A 41 14.75 5.85 5.02
N LYS A 42 15.93 5.81 4.38
CA LYS A 42 16.21 4.88 3.28
C LYS A 42 15.98 3.43 3.70
N GLY A 43 15.36 2.64 2.83
CA GLY A 43 15.05 1.23 3.08
C GLY A 43 13.83 0.98 3.97
N LYS A 44 13.12 2.03 4.40
CA LYS A 44 11.83 1.93 5.09
C LYS A 44 10.72 1.73 4.06
N ARG A 45 9.83 0.77 4.33
CA ARG A 45 8.64 0.51 3.51
C ARG A 45 7.37 0.76 4.31
N PHE A 46 6.36 1.31 3.64
CA PHE A 46 5.08 1.65 4.26
C PHE A 46 3.98 0.69 3.82
N LEU A 47 3.38 0.01 4.79
CA LEU A 47 2.18 -0.80 4.62
C LEU A 47 0.96 0.11 4.75
N MET A 48 0.25 0.31 3.64
CA MET A 48 -0.86 1.24 3.52
C MET A 48 -2.13 0.46 3.13
N PRO A 49 -2.90 -0.05 4.11
CA PRO A 49 -4.24 -0.54 3.84
C PRO A 49 -5.12 0.61 3.33
N TYR A 50 -5.85 0.34 2.26
CA TYR A 50 -6.73 1.27 1.58
C TYR A 50 -8.09 0.62 1.33
N ASN A 51 -9.17 1.33 1.66
CA ASN A 51 -10.54 0.88 1.39
C ASN A 51 -11.23 1.81 0.41
N SER A 52 -11.65 1.31 -0.75
CA SER A 52 -12.40 2.09 -1.75
C SER A 52 -13.86 2.39 -1.35
N GLY A 53 -14.28 1.98 -0.15
CA GLY A 53 -15.64 2.03 0.39
C GLY A 53 -16.25 0.63 0.56
N GLN A 54 -15.87 -0.32 -0.31
CA GLN A 54 -16.39 -1.69 -0.31
C GLN A 54 -15.30 -2.76 -0.48
N HIS A 55 -14.06 -2.36 -0.76
CA HIS A 55 -12.97 -3.28 -1.09
C HIS A 55 -11.65 -2.81 -0.49
N TRP A 56 -10.98 -3.72 0.22
CA TRP A 56 -9.69 -3.49 0.86
C TRP A 56 -8.55 -3.98 -0.03
N ILE A 57 -7.54 -3.12 -0.20
CA ILE A 57 -6.29 -3.40 -0.90
C ILE A 57 -5.14 -2.96 0.00
N LEU A 58 -4.03 -3.69 -0.01
CA LEU A 58 -2.79 -3.25 0.64
C LEU A 58 -1.85 -2.69 -0.41
N ALA A 59 -1.46 -1.41 -0.29
CA ALA A 59 -0.33 -0.86 -1.02
C ALA A 59 0.92 -0.90 -0.15
N VAL A 60 2.05 -1.29 -0.74
CA VAL A 60 3.37 -1.21 -0.11
C VAL A 60 4.21 -0.20 -0.86
N ILE A 61 4.64 0.85 -0.16
CA ILE A 61 5.35 1.99 -0.75
C ILE A 61 6.80 2.00 -0.27
N ASP A 62 7.74 2.01 -1.20
CA ASP A 62 9.16 2.33 -0.96
C ASP A 62 9.48 3.62 -1.73
N SER A 63 9.50 4.75 -1.03
CA SER A 63 9.72 6.04 -1.69
C SER A 63 11.14 6.17 -2.22
N TRP A 64 12.14 5.62 -1.51
CA TRP A 64 13.55 5.75 -1.89
C TRP A 64 13.92 4.89 -3.10
N ASP A 65 13.33 3.71 -3.22
CA ASP A 65 13.44 2.89 -4.43
C ASP A 65 12.43 3.29 -5.52
N ASP A 66 11.49 4.19 -5.20
CA ASP A 66 10.40 4.64 -6.06
C ASP A 66 9.57 3.48 -6.62
N SER A 67 9.13 2.62 -5.70
CA SER A 67 8.33 1.45 -6.03
C SER A 67 7.06 1.36 -5.19
N VAL A 68 6.03 0.79 -5.82
CA VAL A 68 4.71 0.54 -5.23
C VAL A 68 4.28 -0.86 -5.62
N MET A 69 3.95 -1.68 -4.64
CA MET A 69 3.40 -3.02 -4.84
C MET A 69 1.98 -3.07 -4.28
N TYR A 70 1.03 -3.52 -5.10
CA TYR A 70 -0.36 -3.72 -4.69
C TYR A 70 -0.65 -5.19 -4.42
N PHE A 71 -1.11 -5.48 -3.22
CA PHE A 71 -1.63 -6.78 -2.82
C PHE A 71 -3.15 -6.68 -2.76
N ASN A 72 -3.78 -7.20 -3.82
CA ASN A 72 -5.23 -7.13 -3.99
C ASN A 72 -5.84 -8.52 -3.78
N PRO A 73 -6.66 -8.72 -2.72
CA PRO A 73 -7.32 -10.01 -2.47
C PRO A 73 -8.21 -10.53 -3.61
N LEU A 74 -8.64 -9.66 -4.54
CA LEU A 74 -9.41 -10.06 -5.72
C LEU A 74 -8.54 -10.37 -6.95
N GLY A 75 -7.23 -10.15 -6.87
CA GLY A 75 -6.28 -10.40 -7.97
C GLY A 75 -6.40 -9.46 -9.17
N ASN A 76 -7.29 -8.47 -9.14
CA ASN A 76 -7.43 -7.49 -10.20
C ASN A 76 -6.60 -6.21 -9.94
N GLU A 77 -6.51 -5.36 -10.95
CA GLU A 77 -5.87 -4.05 -10.84
C GLU A 77 -6.59 -3.13 -9.82
N PRO A 78 -5.85 -2.30 -9.06
CA PRO A 78 -6.48 -1.30 -8.21
C PRO A 78 -7.19 -0.22 -9.05
N GLY A 79 -8.24 0.36 -8.47
CA GLY A 79 -8.99 1.45 -9.11
C GLY A 79 -8.21 2.76 -9.19
N ASP A 80 -8.65 3.65 -10.09
CA ASP A 80 -7.94 4.88 -10.42
C ASP A 80 -7.72 5.80 -9.22
N ASP A 81 -8.63 5.83 -8.24
CA ASP A 81 -8.45 6.68 -7.04
C ASP A 81 -7.16 6.35 -6.27
N LEU A 82 -6.88 5.06 -6.05
CA LEU A 82 -5.67 4.62 -5.36
C LEU A 82 -4.42 4.91 -6.20
N LYS A 83 -4.51 4.69 -7.52
CA LYS A 83 -3.41 4.96 -8.47
C LYS A 83 -3.08 6.44 -8.51
N ASP A 84 -4.09 7.31 -8.64
CA ASP A 84 -3.95 8.76 -8.67
C ASP A 84 -3.38 9.29 -7.34
N LEU A 85 -3.88 8.77 -6.22
CA LEU A 85 -3.43 9.12 -4.87
C LEU A 85 -1.93 8.88 -4.68
N ILE A 86 -1.47 7.66 -4.95
CA ILE A 86 -0.07 7.30 -4.77
C ILE A 86 0.82 8.02 -5.77
N THR A 87 0.39 8.11 -7.04
CA THR A 87 1.14 8.82 -8.08
C THR A 87 1.34 10.30 -7.71
N THR A 88 0.29 10.96 -7.20
CA THR A 88 0.37 12.35 -6.75
C THR A 88 1.36 12.51 -5.60
N ALA A 89 1.25 11.67 -4.56
CA ALA A 89 2.13 11.74 -3.39
C ALA A 89 3.60 11.47 -3.73
N LEU A 90 3.88 10.47 -4.59
CA LEU A 90 5.24 10.15 -5.01
C LEU A 90 5.84 11.21 -5.93
N ASN A 91 5.05 11.79 -6.84
CA ASN A 91 5.52 12.91 -7.67
C ASN A 91 5.92 14.12 -6.82
N ASP A 92 5.12 14.48 -5.82
CA ASP A 92 5.48 15.56 -4.91
C ASP A 92 6.72 15.21 -4.08
N TRP A 93 6.80 13.98 -3.59
CA TRP A 93 7.96 13.52 -2.85
C TRP A 93 9.22 13.64 -3.70
N LYS A 94 9.18 13.18 -4.96
CA LYS A 94 10.28 13.34 -5.93
C LYS A 94 10.69 14.80 -6.14
N VAL A 95 9.74 15.72 -6.24
CA VAL A 95 10.04 17.15 -6.34
C VAL A 95 10.79 17.63 -5.10
N LEU A 96 10.35 17.21 -3.90
CA LEU A 96 10.99 17.58 -2.63
C LEU A 96 12.41 17.03 -2.47
N VAL A 97 12.64 15.74 -2.79
CA VAL A 97 13.96 15.11 -2.71
C VAL A 97 14.81 15.26 -3.98
N GLY A 98 14.27 15.78 -5.08
CA GLY A 98 14.94 15.88 -6.38
C GLY A 98 16.24 16.68 -6.36
N SER A 99 16.41 17.58 -5.40
CA SER A 99 17.71 18.25 -5.13
C SER A 99 18.77 17.31 -4.53
N ARG A 100 18.35 16.26 -3.81
CA ARG A 100 19.19 15.29 -3.08
C ARG A 100 19.48 13.99 -3.86
N MET A 101 18.74 13.70 -4.94
CA MET A 101 18.77 12.40 -5.64
C MET A 101 19.22 12.46 -7.12
N ARG A 102 20.02 13.46 -7.48
CA ARG A 102 20.40 13.87 -8.86
C ARG A 102 21.07 12.82 -9.80
N GLN A 103 21.02 11.53 -9.51
CA GLN A 103 21.75 10.45 -10.20
C GLN A 103 20.89 9.53 -11.10
N ARG A 104 19.55 9.60 -11.10
CA ARG A 104 18.71 8.74 -11.96
C ARG A 104 18.14 9.53 -13.16
N ARG A 105 18.81 9.45 -14.32
CA ARG A 105 18.43 10.16 -15.56
C ARG A 105 17.08 9.72 -16.17
N ASN A 106 16.60 8.51 -15.84
CA ASN A 106 15.35 7.91 -16.34
C ASN A 106 14.48 7.43 -15.16
N TRP A 107 14.16 8.33 -14.24
CA TRP A 107 13.43 7.99 -13.01
C TRP A 107 11.94 7.77 -13.29
N GLN A 108 11.52 6.50 -13.41
CA GLN A 108 10.13 6.09 -13.53
C GLN A 108 9.72 5.28 -12.28
N THR A 109 8.52 5.55 -11.73
CA THR A 109 7.98 4.77 -10.61
C THR A 109 7.66 3.37 -11.07
N LEU A 110 8.18 2.38 -10.35
CA LEU A 110 7.82 0.97 -10.54
C LEU A 110 6.51 0.70 -9.81
N ILE A 111 5.45 0.40 -10.55
CA ILE A 111 4.13 0.09 -9.99
C ILE A 111 3.76 -1.29 -10.47
N ASP A 112 3.46 -2.19 -9.52
CA ASP A 112 3.11 -3.58 -9.84
C ASP A 112 1.94 -4.08 -8.98
N THR A 113 1.04 -4.84 -9.59
CA THR A 113 0.03 -5.63 -8.86
C THR A 113 0.58 -7.03 -8.70
N VAL A 114 0.97 -7.39 -7.48
CA VAL A 114 1.80 -8.56 -7.25
C VAL A 114 0.98 -9.79 -6.88
N ARG A 115 1.54 -10.96 -7.19
CA ARG A 115 0.95 -12.25 -6.78
C ARG A 115 0.82 -12.28 -5.26
N CYS A 116 -0.36 -12.67 -4.80
CA CYS A 116 -0.69 -12.84 -3.39
C CYS A 116 -1.84 -13.84 -3.25
N PRO A 117 -2.09 -14.38 -2.05
CA PRO A 117 -3.24 -15.25 -1.80
C PRO A 117 -4.54 -14.54 -2.14
N ILE A 118 -5.31 -15.03 -3.12
CA ILE A 118 -6.58 -14.41 -3.54
C ILE A 118 -7.80 -15.11 -2.93
N LYS A 119 -8.94 -14.42 -2.92
CA LYS A 119 -10.24 -14.96 -2.50
C LYS A 119 -11.29 -14.76 -3.58
N GLU A 120 -12.20 -15.72 -3.70
CA GLU A 120 -13.47 -15.51 -4.39
C GLU A 120 -14.46 -14.74 -3.50
N GLY A 121 -14.78 -13.49 -3.87
CA GLY A 121 -15.79 -12.65 -3.22
C GLY A 121 -15.25 -11.50 -2.36
N TYR A 122 -16.12 -10.57 -1.97
CA TYR A 122 -15.74 -9.26 -1.40
C TYR A 122 -15.71 -9.18 0.13
N VAL A 123 -16.34 -10.12 0.84
CA VAL A 123 -16.66 -9.96 2.28
C VAL A 123 -15.42 -10.06 3.19
N GLU A 124 -14.34 -10.70 2.72
CA GLU A 124 -13.17 -11.00 3.56
C GLU A 124 -11.90 -10.25 3.18
N CYS A 125 -11.97 -9.33 2.20
CA CYS A 125 -10.80 -8.59 1.72
C CYS A 125 -10.05 -7.86 2.84
N GLY A 126 -10.77 -7.35 3.85
CA GLY A 126 -10.16 -6.72 5.03
C GLY A 126 -9.32 -7.70 5.86
N TYR A 127 -9.81 -8.93 6.08
CA TYR A 127 -9.05 -9.96 6.79
C TYR A 127 -7.83 -10.41 6.00
N PHE A 128 -7.92 -10.51 4.67
CA PHE A 128 -6.76 -10.82 3.83
C PHE A 128 -5.70 -9.72 3.93
N VAL A 129 -6.08 -8.44 3.89
CA VAL A 129 -5.15 -7.32 4.08
C VAL A 129 -4.48 -7.37 5.45
N LEU A 130 -5.22 -7.72 6.52
CA LEU A 130 -4.64 -7.94 7.85
C LEU A 130 -3.66 -9.13 7.86
N ALA A 131 -4.01 -10.24 7.21
CA ALA A 131 -3.16 -11.43 7.08
C ALA A 131 -1.86 -11.10 6.34
N TYR A 132 -1.94 -10.37 5.22
CA TYR A 132 -0.77 -9.91 4.47
C TYR A 132 0.16 -9.08 5.34
N MET A 133 -0.38 -8.06 6.03
CA MET A 133 0.43 -7.21 6.91
C MET A 133 1.11 -8.01 8.03
N ARG A 134 0.40 -8.97 8.61
CA ARG A 134 0.96 -9.88 9.62
C ARG A 134 2.08 -10.73 9.03
N GLU A 135 1.88 -11.41 7.91
CA GLU A 135 2.92 -12.27 7.33
C GLU A 135 4.15 -11.48 6.87
N ILE A 136 3.95 -10.32 6.23
CA ILE A 136 5.05 -9.44 5.78
C ILE A 136 5.92 -9.00 6.98
N THR A 137 5.31 -8.68 8.12
CA THR A 137 6.04 -8.10 9.26
C THR A 137 6.60 -9.14 10.23
N PHE A 138 6.15 -10.39 10.16
CA PHE A 138 6.58 -11.47 11.05
C PHE A 138 7.51 -12.49 10.39
N THR A 139 7.77 -12.38 9.08
CA THR A 139 8.68 -13.28 8.35
C THR A 139 9.97 -12.58 7.93
N VAL A 140 11.07 -13.36 7.85
CA VAL A 140 12.35 -12.85 7.35
C VAL A 140 12.27 -12.47 5.87
N ASP A 141 11.46 -13.23 5.11
CA ASP A 141 11.23 -13.07 3.66
C ASP A 141 10.43 -11.79 3.33
N GLY A 142 9.72 -11.22 4.30
CA GLY A 142 9.04 -9.93 4.13
C GLY A 142 7.97 -9.97 3.05
N LEU A 143 8.16 -9.23 1.96
CA LEU A 143 7.17 -9.16 0.86
C LEU A 143 7.12 -10.45 0.03
N ASP A 144 8.22 -11.19 -0.02
CA ASP A 144 8.35 -12.37 -0.89
C ASP A 144 7.51 -13.55 -0.38
N VAL A 145 7.18 -13.56 0.92
CA VAL A 145 6.34 -14.60 1.53
C VAL A 145 5.00 -14.75 0.80
N LEU A 146 4.38 -13.63 0.42
CA LEU A 146 3.07 -13.62 -0.21
C LEU A 146 3.11 -14.06 -1.67
N GLN A 147 4.24 -13.86 -2.35
CA GLN A 147 4.40 -14.29 -3.75
C GLN A 147 4.53 -15.80 -3.90
N THR A 148 4.93 -16.48 -2.82
CA THR A 148 5.05 -17.95 -2.77
C THR A 148 3.79 -18.65 -2.26
N LYS A 149 2.78 -17.89 -1.80
CA LYS A 149 1.56 -18.42 -1.18
C LYS A 149 0.36 -18.24 -2.11
N ASP A 150 -0.31 -19.35 -2.42
CA ASP A 150 -1.41 -19.36 -3.39
C ASP A 150 -2.77 -19.02 -2.79
N PHE A 151 -3.02 -19.47 -1.56
CA PHE A 151 -4.29 -19.27 -0.86
C PHE A 151 -4.10 -19.27 0.65
N TYR A 152 -5.07 -18.72 1.37
CA TYR A 152 -5.22 -18.91 2.80
C TYR A 152 -6.20 -20.04 3.07
N THR A 153 -5.85 -20.93 3.99
CA THR A 153 -6.78 -21.93 4.53
C THR A 153 -7.74 -21.28 5.51
N ASP A 154 -8.85 -21.96 5.83
CA ASP A 154 -9.75 -21.49 6.88
C ASP A 154 -9.04 -21.36 8.24
N ALA A 155 -8.07 -22.24 8.52
CA ALA A 155 -7.27 -22.18 9.73
C ALA A 155 -6.39 -20.91 9.77
N ASP A 156 -5.75 -20.55 8.65
CA ASP A 156 -4.98 -19.30 8.53
C ASP A 156 -5.87 -18.08 8.82
N MET A 157 -7.08 -18.07 8.25
CA MET A 157 -8.01 -16.96 8.38
C MET A 157 -8.68 -16.90 9.75
N SER A 158 -8.92 -18.04 10.41
CA SER A 158 -9.47 -18.09 11.76
C SER A 158 -8.59 -17.36 12.78
N LEU A 159 -7.27 -17.39 12.62
CA LEU A 159 -6.35 -16.62 13.47
C LEU A 159 -6.62 -15.12 13.36
N VAL A 160 -6.84 -14.62 12.14
CA VAL A 160 -7.07 -13.18 11.91
C VAL A 160 -8.50 -12.75 12.26
N ARG A 161 -9.47 -13.67 12.19
CA ARG A 161 -10.89 -13.39 12.51
C ARG A 161 -11.19 -13.35 14.01
N HIS A 162 -10.36 -13.98 14.85
CA HIS A 162 -10.66 -14.22 16.27
C HIS A 162 -9.59 -13.73 17.26
N GLU A 163 -8.48 -13.15 16.78
CA GLU A 163 -7.50 -12.39 17.58
C GLU A 163 -7.97 -10.94 17.80
#